data_AF-A0A1H3F3U7-F1
#
_entry.id   AF-A0A1H3F3U7-F1
#
_cell.length_a   1.000
_cell.length_b   1.000
_cell.length_c   1.000
_cell.angle_alpha   90.00
_cell.angle_beta   90.00
_cell.angle_gamma   90.00
#
_symmetry.space_group_name_H-M   'P 1'
#
loop_
_entity.id
_entity.type
_entity.pdbx_description
1 polymer ?
#
loop_
_entity_poly.entity_id
_entity_poly.type
_entity_poly.pdbx_seq_one_letter_code
_entity_poly.pdbx_strand_id
1 'polypeptide(L)'
;MSRGDNPAHKYRVERDRVKDSALSEKDTKAVLEFLEAHHPDLGSKESLSYNSLEGYGRALRLIAKESDCGLLEHTNDSLVSVFESMLDSLANQTVRQRQAGAIKFYRYHGDKTEVDPDDIPLTDKGDTSVNERDMFSREEVQKMREACSNTRDRCLLELLLYTGQRIRVIQTLRLKDIDLDENVYYLNTDELGLKGAEKSGRKRPLLGATKAVREWIKNHPTGEPDDYLITHLPSATNTSEKGSYLSSPAIWDRLRRIAEEAEVDKPSNAHNFRHYFVTVCHREYDMDISTIKHLIGHSADSVVMESTYSHLTDDDHIQHAREAAQGVGKDPEEPEGSLTPDVCPTCDENLPPAAKACPACGMVFTPDAKATQEQIQDDMYESEGQAQGEEEEAIDELKKVLDENPALKKQLLED
;
A
#
# COMPACT_ATOMS: atom_id res chain seq x y z
N MET A 1 -3.93 -3.64 -16.84
CA MET A 1 -4.90 -3.51 -15.73
C MET A 1 -6.34 -3.93 -16.11
N SER A 2 -6.89 -4.99 -15.49
CA SER A 2 -8.33 -5.22 -15.32
C SER A 2 -9.05 -3.94 -14.93
N ARG A 3 -10.20 -3.70 -15.55
CA ARG A 3 -11.00 -2.47 -15.40
C ARG A 3 -11.27 -2.15 -13.92
N GLY A 4 -11.49 -3.17 -13.10
CA GLY A 4 -11.82 -3.02 -11.68
C GLY A 4 -10.69 -2.48 -10.78
N ASP A 5 -9.42 -2.59 -11.18
CA ASP A 5 -8.28 -2.15 -10.36
C ASP A 5 -7.55 -0.93 -10.93
N ASN A 6 -7.89 -0.50 -12.14
CA ASN A 6 -7.29 0.67 -12.75
C ASN A 6 -7.85 1.96 -12.10
N PRO A 7 -7.04 2.77 -11.39
CA PRO A 7 -7.50 4.00 -10.75
C PRO A 7 -8.15 4.97 -11.74
N ALA A 8 -7.58 5.14 -12.93
CA ALA A 8 -8.13 6.01 -13.96
C ALA A 8 -9.48 5.53 -14.50
N HIS A 9 -9.67 4.20 -14.58
CA HIS A 9 -10.98 3.64 -14.94
C HIS A 9 -12.03 3.92 -13.86
N LYS A 10 -11.69 3.70 -12.58
CA LYS A 10 -12.60 3.98 -11.45
C LYS A 10 -13.02 5.45 -11.43
N TYR A 11 -12.06 6.35 -11.57
CA TYR A 11 -12.32 7.78 -11.68
C TYR A 11 -13.25 8.12 -12.84
N ARG A 12 -13.01 7.55 -14.04
CA ARG A 12 -13.89 7.76 -15.20
C ARG A 12 -15.33 7.28 -14.93
N VAL A 13 -15.48 6.09 -14.35
CA VAL A 13 -16.81 5.54 -13.99
C VAL A 13 -17.50 6.43 -12.97
N GLU A 14 -16.77 6.93 -11.97
CA GLU A 14 -17.38 7.84 -10.99
C GLU A 14 -17.75 9.19 -11.60
N ARG A 15 -16.96 9.70 -12.56
CA ARG A 15 -17.30 10.91 -13.32
C ARG A 15 -18.59 10.73 -14.13
N ASP A 16 -18.81 9.55 -14.70
CA ASP A 16 -20.07 9.22 -15.38
C ASP A 16 -21.22 9.11 -14.38
N ARG A 17 -21.00 8.51 -13.20
CA ARG A 17 -22.00 8.46 -12.12
C ARG A 17 -22.37 9.83 -11.56
N VAL A 18 -21.45 10.80 -11.55
CA VAL A 18 -21.74 12.20 -11.20
C VAL A 18 -22.73 12.77 -12.19
N LYS A 19 -22.50 12.59 -13.49
CA LYS A 19 -23.40 13.06 -14.56
C LYS A 19 -24.79 12.41 -14.51
N ASP A 20 -24.84 11.13 -14.18
CA ASP A 20 -26.09 10.34 -14.15
C ASP A 20 -26.81 10.40 -12.79
N SER A 21 -26.31 11.19 -11.83
CA SER A 21 -26.89 11.29 -10.49
C SER A 21 -28.08 12.25 -10.42
N ALA A 22 -28.76 12.26 -9.27
CA ALA A 22 -29.86 13.18 -8.99
C ALA A 22 -29.40 14.63 -8.66
N LEU A 23 -28.12 14.95 -8.88
CA LEU A 23 -27.59 16.30 -8.69
C LEU A 23 -28.28 17.29 -9.64
N SER A 24 -28.41 18.54 -9.19
CA SER A 24 -28.83 19.62 -10.08
C SER A 24 -27.82 19.82 -11.22
N GLU A 25 -28.24 20.42 -12.34
CA GLU A 25 -27.31 20.73 -13.44
C GLU A 25 -26.15 21.62 -12.98
N LYS A 26 -26.43 22.56 -12.06
CA LYS A 26 -25.43 23.47 -11.49
C LYS A 26 -24.41 22.70 -10.64
N ASP A 27 -24.87 21.84 -9.74
CA ASP A 27 -23.98 21.05 -8.87
C ASP A 27 -23.18 20.05 -9.68
N THR A 28 -23.80 19.39 -10.67
CA THR A 28 -23.11 18.45 -11.57
C THR A 28 -21.95 19.15 -12.27
N LYS A 29 -22.17 20.35 -12.81
CA LYS A 29 -21.13 21.15 -13.45
C LYS A 29 -20.02 21.52 -12.46
N ALA A 30 -20.39 21.98 -11.26
CA ALA A 30 -19.42 22.37 -10.24
C ALA A 30 -18.55 21.20 -9.77
N VAL A 31 -19.12 20.02 -9.60
CA VAL A 31 -18.36 18.81 -9.23
C VAL A 31 -17.39 18.43 -10.35
N LEU A 32 -17.84 18.44 -11.61
CA LEU A 32 -16.97 18.10 -12.74
C LEU A 32 -15.84 19.12 -12.93
N GLU A 33 -16.13 20.42 -12.79
CA GLU A 33 -15.14 21.50 -12.84
C GLU A 33 -14.04 21.30 -11.77
N PHE A 34 -14.45 21.01 -10.53
CA PHE A 34 -13.54 20.69 -9.44
C PHE A 34 -12.66 19.46 -9.74
N LEU A 35 -13.27 18.37 -10.22
CA LEU A 35 -12.56 17.13 -10.53
C LEU A 35 -11.58 17.29 -11.71
N GLU A 36 -11.93 18.10 -12.71
CA GLU A 36 -11.06 18.39 -13.86
C GLU A 36 -9.90 19.31 -13.48
N ALA A 37 -10.14 20.32 -12.64
CA ALA A 37 -9.10 21.24 -12.17
C ALA A 37 -7.98 20.56 -11.36
N HIS A 38 -8.29 19.42 -10.74
CA HIS A 38 -7.32 18.64 -9.95
C HIS A 38 -6.86 17.36 -10.67
N HIS A 39 -7.11 17.24 -11.97
CA HIS A 39 -6.80 16.03 -12.72
C HIS A 39 -5.29 15.72 -12.70
N PRO A 40 -4.88 14.45 -12.44
CA PRO A 40 -3.46 14.09 -12.34
C PRO A 40 -2.64 14.40 -13.60
N ASP A 41 -3.26 14.36 -14.78
CA ASP A 41 -2.57 14.65 -16.05
C ASP A 41 -2.21 16.15 -16.23
N LEU A 42 -2.70 17.04 -15.35
CA LEU A 42 -2.30 18.45 -15.37
C LEU A 42 -0.88 18.68 -14.84
N GLY A 43 -0.33 17.75 -14.06
CA GLY A 43 1.03 17.83 -13.53
C GLY A 43 1.30 19.02 -12.59
N SER A 44 0.27 19.76 -12.16
CA SER A 44 0.41 20.91 -11.27
C SER A 44 0.59 20.47 -9.81
N LYS A 45 1.07 21.38 -8.94
CA LYS A 45 1.15 21.13 -7.48
C LYS A 45 -0.21 20.84 -6.83
N GLU A 46 -1.30 21.21 -7.50
CA GLU A 46 -2.67 21.00 -7.03
C GLU A 46 -3.28 19.69 -7.57
N SER A 47 -2.58 19.00 -8.48
CA SER A 47 -3.05 17.74 -9.04
C SER A 47 -3.17 16.64 -7.98
N LEU A 48 -4.22 15.82 -8.10
CA LEU A 48 -4.55 14.76 -7.15
C LEU A 48 -4.48 13.39 -7.81
N SER A 49 -4.32 12.35 -7.01
CA SER A 49 -4.37 10.98 -7.52
C SER A 49 -5.77 10.62 -8.04
N TYR A 50 -5.84 9.74 -9.04
CA TYR A 50 -7.12 9.23 -9.55
C TYR A 50 -8.03 8.65 -8.45
N ASN A 51 -7.46 7.97 -7.45
CA ASN A 51 -8.22 7.43 -6.32
C ASN A 51 -8.78 8.55 -5.42
N SER A 52 -8.01 9.63 -5.20
CA SER A 52 -8.48 10.78 -4.44
C SER A 52 -9.66 11.45 -5.15
N LEU A 53 -9.57 11.63 -6.47
CA LEU A 53 -10.65 12.22 -7.26
C LEU A 53 -11.89 11.34 -7.33
N GLU A 54 -11.73 10.02 -7.48
CA GLU A 54 -12.85 9.07 -7.38
C GLU A 54 -13.52 9.15 -6.01
N GLY A 55 -12.73 9.14 -4.93
CA GLY A 55 -13.23 9.27 -3.56
C GLY A 55 -13.99 10.57 -3.33
N TYR A 56 -13.47 11.70 -3.83
CA TYR A 56 -14.12 13.01 -3.69
C TYR A 56 -15.40 13.11 -4.52
N GLY A 57 -15.39 12.67 -5.78
CA GLY A 57 -16.60 12.63 -6.60
C GLY A 57 -17.71 11.80 -5.96
N ARG A 58 -17.35 10.62 -5.42
CA ARG A 58 -18.28 9.76 -4.67
C ARG A 58 -18.78 10.43 -3.39
N ALA A 59 -17.90 11.06 -2.62
CA ALA A 59 -18.26 11.77 -1.39
C ALA A 59 -19.30 12.86 -1.65
N LEU A 60 -19.06 13.72 -2.65
CA LEU A 60 -19.94 14.83 -3.00
C LEU A 60 -21.32 14.33 -3.46
N ARG A 61 -21.36 13.26 -4.26
CA ARG A 61 -22.62 12.60 -4.65
C ARG A 61 -23.42 12.08 -3.45
N LEU A 62 -22.73 11.51 -2.46
CA LEU A 62 -23.37 10.95 -1.27
C LEU A 62 -23.81 12.03 -0.28
N ILE A 63 -23.05 13.13 -0.17
CA ILE A 63 -23.47 14.32 0.58
C ILE A 63 -24.74 14.87 -0.03
N ALA A 64 -24.75 15.14 -1.33
CA ALA A 64 -25.93 15.68 -2.00
C ALA A 64 -27.17 14.77 -1.89
N LYS A 65 -26.96 13.45 -1.88
CA LYS A 65 -28.06 12.49 -1.71
C LYS A 65 -28.72 12.56 -0.32
N GLU A 66 -27.93 12.83 0.71
CA GLU A 66 -28.39 12.93 2.10
C GLU A 66 -28.86 14.35 2.46
N SER A 67 -28.72 15.30 1.52
CA SER A 67 -28.99 16.72 1.75
C SER A 67 -30.37 17.11 1.22
N ASP A 68 -31.02 18.04 1.92
CA ASP A 68 -32.29 18.63 1.50
C ASP A 68 -32.12 19.77 0.47
N CYS A 69 -30.88 20.16 0.15
CA CYS A 69 -30.54 21.24 -0.79
C CYS A 69 -29.38 20.85 -1.72
N GLY A 70 -29.13 21.69 -2.73
CA GLY A 70 -28.01 21.49 -3.67
C GLY A 70 -26.64 21.72 -3.01
N LEU A 71 -25.59 21.17 -3.61
CA LEU A 71 -24.22 21.31 -3.08
C LEU A 71 -23.78 22.77 -2.97
N LEU A 72 -24.12 23.60 -3.94
CA LEU A 72 -23.77 25.03 -3.93
C LEU A 72 -24.68 25.89 -3.02
N GLU A 73 -25.76 25.32 -2.49
CA GLU A 73 -26.76 26.02 -1.67
C GLU A 73 -26.58 25.76 -0.17
N HIS A 74 -25.60 24.92 0.19
CA HIS A 74 -25.27 24.64 1.58
C HIS A 74 -24.71 25.87 2.31
N THR A 75 -24.98 25.90 3.61
CA THR A 75 -24.25 26.65 4.64
C THR A 75 -23.48 25.69 5.55
N ASN A 76 -22.56 26.19 6.38
CA ASN A 76 -21.88 25.39 7.39
C ASN A 76 -22.87 24.63 8.29
N ASP A 77 -23.91 25.29 8.79
CA ASP A 77 -24.93 24.67 9.65
C ASP A 77 -25.64 23.50 8.95
N SER A 78 -26.02 23.69 7.68
CA SER A 78 -26.69 22.63 6.93
C SER A 78 -25.78 21.41 6.69
N LEU A 79 -24.48 21.63 6.45
CA LEU A 79 -23.50 20.55 6.30
C LEU A 79 -23.25 19.82 7.61
N VAL A 80 -23.19 20.54 8.73
CA VAL A 80 -23.08 19.93 10.07
C VAL A 80 -24.23 18.96 10.30
N SER A 81 -25.47 19.37 10.04
CA SER A 81 -26.64 18.49 10.17
C SER A 81 -26.57 17.25 9.26
N VAL A 82 -26.08 17.41 8.03
CA VAL A 82 -25.87 16.27 7.12
C VAL A 82 -24.82 15.30 7.67
N PHE A 83 -23.70 15.81 8.19
CA PHE A 83 -22.66 14.95 8.77
C PHE A 83 -23.09 14.29 10.07
N GLU A 84 -23.88 14.95 10.91
CA GLU A 84 -24.49 14.37 12.10
C GLU A 84 -25.41 13.20 11.73
N SER A 85 -26.31 13.40 10.76
CA SER A 85 -27.17 12.32 10.26
C SER A 85 -26.38 11.15 9.68
N MET A 86 -25.28 11.43 8.97
CA MET A 86 -24.38 10.38 8.49
C MET A 86 -23.72 9.59 9.63
N LEU A 87 -23.39 10.24 10.76
CA LEU A 87 -22.79 9.55 11.92
C LEU A 87 -23.77 8.59 12.60
N ASP A 88 -25.08 8.78 12.47
CA ASP A 88 -26.09 7.86 13.01
C ASP A 88 -26.04 6.48 12.33
N SER A 89 -25.51 6.39 11.11
CA SER A 89 -25.55 5.16 10.30
C SER A 89 -24.20 4.71 9.75
N LEU A 90 -23.15 5.52 9.87
CA LEU A 90 -21.84 5.26 9.29
C LEU A 90 -20.71 5.37 10.31
N ALA A 91 -19.63 4.63 10.07
CA ALA A 91 -18.42 4.74 10.87
C ALA A 91 -17.77 6.13 10.75
N ASN A 92 -17.19 6.63 11.85
CA ASN A 92 -16.51 7.94 11.93
C ASN A 92 -15.53 8.18 10.79
N GLN A 93 -14.70 7.18 10.47
CA GLN A 93 -13.72 7.29 9.39
C GLN A 93 -14.36 7.49 8.01
N THR A 94 -15.55 6.93 7.78
CA THR A 94 -16.30 7.12 6.53
C THR A 94 -16.82 8.55 6.43
N VAL A 95 -17.37 9.08 7.52
CA VAL A 95 -17.85 10.47 7.58
C VAL A 95 -16.68 11.45 7.42
N ARG A 96 -15.55 11.20 8.09
CA ARG A 96 -14.33 11.98 7.97
C ARG A 96 -13.81 12.06 6.53
N GLN A 97 -13.86 10.96 5.78
CA GLN A 97 -13.50 10.96 4.36
C GLN A 97 -14.44 11.83 3.52
N ARG A 98 -15.74 11.83 3.84
CA ARG A 98 -16.72 12.70 3.16
C ARG A 98 -16.49 14.18 3.50
N GLN A 99 -16.25 14.50 4.76
CA GLN A 99 -15.88 15.85 5.21
C GLN A 99 -14.62 16.35 4.49
N ALA A 100 -13.58 15.51 4.36
CA ALA A 100 -12.37 15.89 3.62
C ALA A 100 -12.65 16.20 2.13
N GLY A 101 -13.54 15.43 1.49
CA GLY A 101 -14.00 15.70 0.13
C GLY A 101 -14.78 17.02 0.02
N ALA A 102 -15.66 17.29 0.98
CA ALA A 102 -16.40 18.55 1.08
C ALA A 102 -15.46 19.75 1.25
N ILE A 103 -14.52 19.70 2.20
CA ILE A 103 -13.53 20.76 2.44
C ILE A 103 -12.77 21.10 1.15
N LYS A 104 -12.30 20.09 0.41
CA LYS A 104 -11.59 20.32 -0.85
C LYS A 104 -12.47 20.93 -1.94
N PHE A 105 -13.72 20.50 -2.03
CA PHE A 105 -14.69 21.04 -2.99
C PHE A 105 -15.04 22.50 -2.69
N TYR A 106 -15.42 22.82 -1.44
CA TYR A 106 -15.80 24.18 -1.05
C TYR A 106 -14.60 25.14 -1.09
N ARG A 107 -13.40 24.67 -0.74
CA ARG A 107 -12.17 25.48 -0.89
C ARG A 107 -11.88 25.83 -2.36
N TYR A 108 -12.21 24.95 -3.29
CA TYR A 108 -12.04 25.22 -4.73
C TYR A 108 -13.09 26.21 -5.25
N HIS A 109 -14.34 26.09 -4.84
CA HIS A 109 -15.42 26.97 -5.32
C HIS A 109 -15.49 28.31 -4.58
N GLY A 110 -14.91 28.41 -3.38
CA GLY A 110 -14.72 29.65 -2.62
C GLY A 110 -15.98 30.51 -2.57
N ASP A 111 -15.85 31.75 -3.05
CA ASP A 111 -16.89 32.80 -3.08
C ASP A 111 -18.21 32.41 -3.78
N LYS A 112 -18.25 31.26 -4.48
CA LYS A 112 -19.48 30.75 -5.11
C LYS A 112 -20.41 30.05 -4.11
N THR A 113 -20.01 29.89 -2.85
CA THR A 113 -20.77 29.19 -1.80
C THR A 113 -20.75 29.98 -0.50
N GLU A 114 -21.75 29.78 0.37
CA GLU A 114 -21.77 30.37 1.72
C GLU A 114 -21.01 29.52 2.75
N VAL A 115 -20.36 28.44 2.32
CA VAL A 115 -19.63 27.52 3.19
C VAL A 115 -18.20 28.00 3.38
N ASP A 116 -17.83 28.27 4.63
CA ASP A 116 -16.42 28.39 5.00
C ASP A 116 -15.83 26.96 5.16
N PRO A 117 -14.87 26.54 4.32
CA PRO A 117 -14.29 25.20 4.39
C PRO A 117 -13.53 24.93 5.69
N ASP A 118 -13.05 25.97 6.39
CA ASP A 118 -12.29 25.82 7.63
C ASP A 118 -13.22 25.59 8.85
N ASP A 119 -14.51 25.93 8.73
CA ASP A 119 -15.55 25.69 9.71
C ASP A 119 -16.28 24.34 9.51
N ILE A 120 -15.88 23.52 8.54
CA ILE A 120 -16.41 22.15 8.38
C ILE A 120 -15.76 21.25 9.44
N PRO A 121 -16.54 20.60 10.32
CA PRO A 121 -15.98 19.74 11.35
C PRO A 121 -15.29 18.52 10.73
N LEU A 122 -14.15 18.13 11.30
CA LEU A 122 -13.51 16.85 11.01
C LEU A 122 -13.75 15.91 12.18
N THR A 123 -14.60 14.90 11.99
CA THR A 123 -14.86 13.87 12.98
C THR A 123 -13.56 13.17 13.36
N ASP A 124 -13.32 12.97 14.65
CA ASP A 124 -12.18 12.20 15.12
C ASP A 124 -12.16 10.80 14.50
N LYS A 125 -10.97 10.34 14.11
CA LYS A 125 -10.81 9.04 13.46
C LYS A 125 -11.29 7.87 14.36
N GLY A 126 -11.50 8.13 15.66
CA GLY A 126 -11.66 7.11 16.67
C GLY A 126 -10.35 6.38 16.91
N ASP A 127 -10.32 5.55 17.94
CA ASP A 127 -9.19 4.64 18.14
C ASP A 127 -9.34 3.48 17.14
N THR A 128 -8.42 3.40 16.18
CA THR A 128 -8.35 2.25 15.27
C THR A 128 -7.25 1.35 15.80
N SER A 129 -7.49 0.78 16.98
CA SER A 129 -6.56 -0.18 17.55
C SER A 129 -6.61 -1.47 16.74
N VAL A 130 -5.48 -1.84 16.17
CA VAL A 130 -5.27 -3.19 15.65
C VAL A 130 -5.19 -4.09 16.87
N ASN A 131 -6.10 -5.06 16.97
CA ASN A 131 -6.15 -5.93 18.13
C ASN A 131 -5.03 -6.96 18.04
N GLU A 132 -4.32 -7.23 19.14
CA GLU A 132 -3.30 -8.30 19.20
C GLU A 132 -3.91 -9.66 18.82
N ARG A 133 -5.22 -9.86 19.02
CA ARG A 133 -5.95 -11.04 18.55
C ARG A 133 -5.99 -11.24 17.04
N ASP A 134 -5.70 -10.19 16.26
CA ASP A 134 -5.66 -10.24 14.80
C ASP A 134 -4.28 -10.65 14.26
N MET A 135 -3.30 -10.87 15.14
CA MET A 135 -1.96 -11.36 14.79
C MET A 135 -1.96 -12.86 14.53
N PHE A 136 -1.36 -13.31 13.43
CA PHE A 136 -1.23 -14.74 13.16
C PHE A 136 -0.23 -15.40 14.11
N SER A 137 -0.57 -16.57 14.63
CA SER A 137 0.37 -17.45 15.33
C SER A 137 1.24 -18.20 14.33
N ARG A 138 2.37 -18.74 14.81
CA ARG A 138 3.26 -19.59 14.02
C ARG A 138 2.54 -20.81 13.44
N GLU A 139 1.67 -21.42 14.24
CA GLU A 139 0.85 -22.58 13.83
C GLU A 139 -0.16 -22.19 12.74
N GLU A 140 -0.85 -21.05 12.87
CA GLU A 140 -1.79 -20.57 11.85
C GLU A 140 -1.08 -20.28 10.53
N VAL A 141 0.10 -19.64 10.57
CA VAL A 141 0.93 -19.42 9.37
C VAL A 141 1.31 -20.74 8.72
N GLN A 142 1.68 -21.76 9.50
CA GLN A 142 2.02 -23.08 8.98
C GLN A 142 0.80 -23.79 8.37
N LYS A 143 -0.38 -23.70 8.99
CA LYS A 143 -1.63 -24.24 8.42
C LYS A 143 -1.99 -23.55 7.10
N MET A 144 -1.88 -22.22 7.01
CA MET A 144 -2.11 -21.47 5.76
C MET A 144 -1.14 -21.88 4.65
N ARG A 145 0.13 -22.13 5.04
CA ARG A 145 1.17 -22.65 4.15
C ARG A 145 0.80 -24.03 3.57
N GLU A 146 0.26 -24.92 4.39
CA GLU A 146 -0.18 -26.27 4.00
C GLU A 146 -1.48 -26.26 3.19
N ALA A 147 -2.38 -25.30 3.44
CA ALA A 147 -3.60 -25.10 2.68
C ALA A 147 -3.37 -24.56 1.25
N CYS A 148 -2.17 -24.06 0.93
CA CYS A 148 -1.87 -23.57 -0.41
C CYS A 148 -1.90 -24.71 -1.45
N SER A 149 -3.00 -24.80 -2.20
CA SER A 149 -3.23 -25.83 -3.23
C SER A 149 -2.31 -25.76 -4.48
N ASN A 150 -1.54 -24.69 -4.65
CA ASN A 150 -0.70 -24.47 -5.83
C ASN A 150 0.46 -23.51 -5.54
N THR A 151 1.48 -23.53 -6.40
CA THR A 151 2.71 -22.74 -6.23
C THR A 151 2.49 -21.23 -6.36
N ARG A 152 1.49 -20.77 -7.13
CA ARG A 152 1.13 -19.33 -7.23
C ARG A 152 0.59 -18.79 -5.92
N ASP A 153 -0.33 -19.52 -5.29
CA ASP A 153 -0.89 -19.15 -4.00
C ASP A 153 0.18 -19.20 -2.90
N ARG A 154 1.05 -20.22 -2.93
CA ARG A 154 2.18 -20.31 -2.00
C ARG A 154 3.13 -19.12 -2.16
N CYS A 155 3.47 -18.74 -3.39
CA CYS A 155 4.28 -17.56 -3.69
C CYS A 155 3.62 -16.27 -3.17
N LEU A 156 2.33 -16.08 -3.42
CA LEU A 156 1.57 -14.93 -2.93
C LEU A 156 1.59 -14.83 -1.39
N LEU A 157 1.33 -15.94 -0.69
CA LEU A 157 1.35 -15.99 0.78
C LEU A 157 2.74 -15.65 1.34
N GLU A 158 3.79 -16.27 0.82
CA GLU A 158 5.15 -16.04 1.33
C GLU A 158 5.64 -14.61 1.03
N LEU A 159 5.29 -14.03 -0.13
CA LEU A 159 5.57 -12.62 -0.40
C LEU A 159 4.88 -11.72 0.62
N LEU A 160 3.62 -11.98 0.99
CA LEU A 160 2.91 -11.20 1.99
C LEU A 160 3.55 -11.33 3.38
N LEU A 161 3.90 -12.55 3.79
CA LEU A 161 4.51 -12.84 5.09
C LEU A 161 5.89 -12.21 5.23
N TYR A 162 6.75 -12.35 4.21
CA TYR A 162 8.15 -11.96 4.31
C TYR A 162 8.44 -10.54 3.84
N THR A 163 7.57 -9.90 3.06
CA THR A 163 7.85 -8.51 2.58
C THR A 163 7.00 -7.46 3.27
N GLY A 164 5.90 -7.86 3.92
CA GLY A 164 4.94 -6.94 4.51
C GLY A 164 4.35 -5.92 3.52
N GLN A 165 4.43 -6.17 2.21
CA GLN A 165 4.12 -5.17 1.19
C GLN A 165 2.63 -4.85 1.05
N ARG A 166 2.32 -3.71 0.42
CA ARG A 166 0.91 -3.39 0.10
C ARG A 166 0.49 -4.32 -1.03
N ILE A 167 -0.79 -4.70 -1.04
CA ILE A 167 -1.29 -5.62 -2.07
C ILE A 167 -1.01 -5.10 -3.49
N ARG A 168 -1.09 -3.79 -3.69
CA ARG A 168 -0.81 -3.17 -4.98
C ARG A 168 0.62 -3.42 -5.46
N VAL A 169 1.61 -3.37 -4.57
CA VAL A 169 3.02 -3.62 -4.90
C VAL A 169 3.16 -5.06 -5.41
N ILE A 170 2.72 -6.04 -4.63
CA ILE A 170 2.81 -7.46 -4.98
C ILE A 170 2.06 -7.77 -6.27
N GLN A 171 0.86 -7.20 -6.42
CA GLN A 171 0.00 -7.39 -7.59
C GLN A 171 0.65 -6.91 -8.89
N THR A 172 1.46 -5.85 -8.83
CA THR A 172 2.08 -5.22 -10.01
C THR A 172 3.47 -5.73 -10.33
N LEU A 173 4.11 -6.54 -9.47
CA LEU A 173 5.42 -7.12 -9.79
C LEU A 173 5.34 -7.89 -11.10
N ARG A 174 6.38 -7.79 -11.93
CA ARG A 174 6.59 -8.58 -13.15
C ARG A 174 7.70 -9.58 -12.94
N LEU A 175 7.82 -10.55 -13.85
CA LEU A 175 8.91 -11.53 -13.79
C LEU A 175 10.29 -10.87 -13.85
N LYS A 176 10.47 -9.83 -14.68
CA LYS A 176 11.71 -9.06 -14.76
C LYS A 176 12.05 -8.25 -13.51
N ASP A 177 11.07 -8.02 -12.65
CA ASP A 177 11.27 -7.26 -11.42
C ASP A 177 11.85 -8.16 -10.30
N ILE A 178 12.08 -9.46 -10.54
CA ILE A 178 12.60 -10.42 -9.58
C ILE A 178 14.04 -10.83 -9.95
N ASP A 179 14.96 -10.67 -9.01
CA ASP A 179 16.33 -11.18 -9.10
C ASP A 179 16.52 -12.30 -8.06
N LEU A 180 16.52 -13.54 -8.56
CA LEU A 180 16.70 -14.74 -7.72
C LEU A 180 18.15 -15.07 -7.39
N ASP A 181 19.11 -14.44 -8.07
CA ASP A 181 20.53 -14.63 -7.80
C ASP A 181 20.93 -13.75 -6.61
N GLU A 182 20.41 -12.52 -6.55
CA GLU A 182 20.57 -11.60 -5.43
C GLU A 182 19.51 -11.80 -4.32
N ASN A 183 18.46 -12.58 -4.56
CA ASN A 183 17.31 -12.78 -3.67
C ASN A 183 16.57 -11.48 -3.32
N VAL A 184 16.35 -10.64 -4.33
CA VAL A 184 15.70 -9.32 -4.23
C VAL A 184 14.60 -9.17 -5.28
N TYR A 185 13.76 -8.15 -5.09
CA TYR A 185 12.82 -7.67 -6.09
C TYR A 185 12.86 -6.15 -6.19
N TYR A 186 12.41 -5.64 -7.32
CA TYR A 186 12.35 -4.22 -7.63
C TYR A 186 10.89 -3.76 -7.69
N LEU A 187 10.59 -2.63 -7.05
CA LEU A 187 9.25 -2.05 -7.14
C LEU A 187 8.94 -1.65 -8.59
N ASN A 188 7.78 -2.06 -9.08
CA ASN A 188 7.26 -1.66 -10.40
C ASN A 188 6.71 -0.23 -10.34
N THR A 189 7.56 0.74 -10.67
CA THR A 189 7.26 2.18 -10.68
C THR A 189 6.45 2.63 -11.89
N ASP A 190 6.33 1.78 -12.91
CA ASP A 190 5.63 2.10 -14.17
C ASP A 190 4.10 2.08 -14.00
N GLU A 191 3.61 1.46 -12.92
CA GLU A 191 2.19 1.23 -12.69
C GLU A 191 1.50 2.35 -11.88
N LEU A 192 0.28 2.68 -12.29
CA LEU A 192 -0.53 3.67 -11.58
C LEU A 192 -0.77 3.26 -10.12
N GLY A 193 -0.71 4.23 -9.20
CA GLY A 193 -0.90 3.98 -7.76
C GLY A 193 0.39 3.59 -7.01
N LEU A 194 1.53 3.55 -7.70
CA LEU A 194 2.87 3.39 -7.10
C LEU A 194 3.80 4.58 -7.32
N LYS A 195 3.31 5.69 -7.90
CA LYS A 195 4.08 6.94 -8.03
C LYS A 195 4.60 7.39 -6.67
N GLY A 196 5.91 7.61 -6.56
CA GLY A 196 6.57 8.02 -5.33
C GLY A 196 6.93 6.85 -4.39
N ALA A 197 6.64 5.60 -4.76
CA ALA A 197 7.06 4.43 -3.98
C ALA A 197 8.59 4.22 -4.02
N GLU A 198 9.23 4.73 -5.07
CA GLU A 198 10.68 4.77 -5.28
C GLU A 198 11.41 5.77 -4.37
N LYS A 199 10.70 6.70 -3.72
CA LYS A 199 11.33 7.69 -2.82
C LYS A 199 12.04 7.05 -1.64
N SER A 200 11.68 5.82 -1.29
CA SER A 200 12.36 5.01 -0.28
C SER A 200 13.24 3.93 -0.90
N GLY A 201 13.69 4.10 -2.14
CA GLY A 201 14.43 3.09 -2.90
C GLY A 201 13.53 2.03 -3.55
N ARG A 202 14.01 1.42 -4.63
CA ARG A 202 13.25 0.43 -5.43
C ARG A 202 13.56 -1.01 -5.05
N LYS A 203 14.75 -1.30 -4.51
CA LYS A 203 15.25 -2.66 -4.25
C LYS A 203 14.77 -3.15 -2.89
N ARG A 204 14.26 -4.38 -2.82
CA ARG A 204 13.77 -4.98 -1.57
C ARG A 204 14.16 -6.46 -1.49
N PRO A 205 14.49 -6.98 -0.30
CA PRO A 205 14.83 -8.39 -0.15
C PRO A 205 13.59 -9.29 -0.24
N LEU A 206 13.74 -10.47 -0.86
CA LEU A 206 12.71 -11.52 -0.87
C LEU A 206 12.66 -12.30 0.44
N LEU A 207 13.79 -12.39 1.15
CA LEU A 207 13.93 -13.14 2.40
C LEU A 207 13.42 -14.58 2.22
N GLY A 208 12.67 -15.10 3.20
CA GLY A 208 12.09 -16.44 3.17
C GLY A 208 11.16 -16.74 1.99
N ALA A 209 10.69 -15.73 1.25
CA ALA A 209 9.83 -15.94 0.08
C ALA A 209 10.57 -16.52 -1.14
N THR A 210 11.91 -16.44 -1.16
CA THR A 210 12.76 -16.80 -2.31
C THR A 210 12.42 -18.16 -2.92
N LYS A 211 12.27 -19.22 -2.11
CA LYS A 211 11.96 -20.56 -2.65
C LYS A 211 10.60 -20.59 -3.33
N ALA A 212 9.56 -20.07 -2.67
CA ALA A 212 8.21 -20.08 -3.21
C ALA A 212 8.11 -19.26 -4.50
N VAL A 213 8.82 -18.12 -4.56
CA VAL A 213 8.93 -17.30 -5.78
C VAL A 213 9.63 -18.08 -6.88
N ARG A 214 10.77 -18.72 -6.60
CA ARG A 214 11.50 -19.55 -7.57
C ARG A 214 10.67 -20.71 -8.10
N GLU A 215 9.93 -21.41 -7.23
CA GLU A 215 9.05 -22.51 -7.62
C GLU A 215 7.88 -22.03 -8.46
N TRP A 216 7.32 -20.88 -8.14
CA TRP A 216 6.26 -20.29 -8.95
C TRP A 216 6.76 -19.84 -10.32
N ILE A 217 7.91 -19.16 -10.40
CA ILE A 217 8.51 -18.74 -11.68
C ILE A 217 8.72 -19.94 -12.61
N LYS A 218 9.17 -21.08 -12.09
CA LYS A 218 9.30 -22.33 -12.86
C LYS A 218 7.97 -22.86 -13.41
N ASN A 219 6.87 -22.60 -12.72
CA ASN A 219 5.52 -23.04 -13.09
C ASN A 219 4.69 -21.91 -13.74
N HIS A 220 5.31 -20.76 -14.01
CA HIS A 220 4.61 -19.60 -14.55
C HIS A 220 4.06 -19.93 -15.94
N PRO A 221 2.81 -19.51 -16.27
CA PRO A 221 2.15 -19.93 -17.51
C PRO A 221 2.80 -19.45 -18.82
N THR A 222 3.75 -18.52 -18.74
CA THR A 222 4.36 -17.84 -19.89
C THR A 222 5.88 -17.78 -19.77
N GLY A 223 6.39 -17.23 -18.66
CA GLY A 223 7.82 -17.03 -18.42
C GLY A 223 8.36 -15.75 -19.07
N GLU A 224 7.49 -14.94 -19.68
CA GLU A 224 7.89 -13.71 -20.38
C GLU A 224 8.24 -12.60 -19.37
N PRO A 225 9.38 -11.90 -19.53
CA PRO A 225 9.87 -10.94 -18.53
C PRO A 225 8.88 -9.83 -18.15
N ASP A 226 8.09 -9.35 -19.11
CA ASP A 226 7.12 -8.26 -18.90
C ASP A 226 5.79 -8.73 -18.28
N ASP A 227 5.55 -10.04 -18.21
CA ASP A 227 4.35 -10.57 -17.59
C ASP A 227 4.37 -10.39 -16.08
N TYR A 228 3.19 -10.21 -15.50
CA TYR A 228 3.05 -10.04 -14.06
C TYR A 228 3.45 -11.32 -13.33
N LEU A 229 4.05 -11.20 -12.16
CA LEU A 229 4.46 -12.32 -11.32
C LEU A 229 3.22 -13.10 -10.86
N ILE A 230 2.24 -12.44 -10.22
CA ILE A 230 1.04 -13.11 -9.71
C ILE A 230 -0.07 -13.07 -10.74
N THR A 231 -0.20 -14.13 -11.53
CA THR A 231 -1.18 -14.22 -12.62
C THR A 231 -2.40 -15.07 -12.28
N HIS A 232 -3.35 -15.09 -13.21
CA HIS A 232 -4.32 -16.17 -13.26
C HIS A 232 -3.66 -17.52 -13.62
N LEU A 233 -4.20 -18.62 -13.08
CA LEU A 233 -3.80 -19.97 -13.47
C LEU A 233 -4.49 -20.37 -14.78
N PRO A 234 -3.80 -21.09 -15.69
CA PRO A 234 -4.45 -21.68 -16.86
C PRO A 234 -5.57 -22.64 -16.44
N SER A 235 -6.76 -22.47 -17.03
CA SER A 235 -7.90 -23.37 -16.84
C SER A 235 -8.75 -23.36 -18.10
N ALA A 236 -9.45 -24.47 -18.38
CA ALA A 236 -10.38 -24.56 -19.51
C ALA A 236 -11.50 -23.50 -19.45
N THR A 237 -11.81 -22.99 -18.26
CA THR A 237 -12.84 -21.97 -18.02
C THR A 237 -12.28 -20.56 -17.89
N ASN A 238 -10.95 -20.41 -17.84
CA ASN A 238 -10.34 -19.10 -17.65
C ASN A 238 -10.03 -18.45 -18.99
N THR A 239 -10.72 -17.34 -19.26
CA THR A 239 -10.60 -16.55 -20.49
C THR A 239 -9.67 -15.35 -20.33
N SER A 240 -9.07 -15.15 -19.15
CA SER A 240 -8.05 -14.12 -18.95
C SER A 240 -6.82 -14.38 -19.83
N GLU A 241 -6.24 -13.30 -20.34
CA GLU A 241 -4.97 -13.34 -21.05
C GLU A 241 -3.88 -13.97 -20.16
N LYS A 242 -3.08 -14.87 -20.72
CA LYS A 242 -1.94 -15.46 -20.01
C LYS A 242 -0.95 -14.35 -19.67
N GLY A 243 -0.29 -14.44 -18.52
CA GLY A 243 0.62 -13.37 -18.07
C GLY A 243 -0.08 -12.16 -17.45
N SER A 244 -1.41 -12.04 -17.58
CA SER A 244 -2.15 -10.96 -16.91
C SER A 244 -2.22 -11.18 -15.40
N TYR A 245 -2.04 -10.09 -14.65
CA TYR A 245 -2.10 -10.10 -13.20
C TYR A 245 -3.46 -10.54 -12.65
N LEU A 246 -3.45 -11.07 -11.44
CA LEU A 246 -4.65 -11.38 -10.67
C LEU A 246 -5.23 -10.09 -10.06
N SER A 247 -6.53 -9.82 -10.27
CA SER A 247 -7.17 -8.63 -9.71
C SER A 247 -7.14 -8.62 -8.18
N SER A 248 -7.25 -7.44 -7.55
CA SER A 248 -7.20 -7.30 -6.10
C SER A 248 -8.35 -8.10 -5.47
N PRO A 249 -9.61 -7.99 -5.91
CA PRO A 249 -10.68 -8.85 -5.41
C PRO A 249 -10.38 -10.35 -5.55
N ALA A 250 -9.73 -10.77 -6.65
CA ALA A 250 -9.37 -12.17 -6.85
C ALA A 250 -8.25 -12.61 -5.90
N ILE A 251 -7.25 -11.78 -5.63
CA ILE A 251 -6.23 -12.04 -4.60
C ILE A 251 -6.89 -12.18 -3.22
N TRP A 252 -7.79 -11.27 -2.85
CA TRP A 252 -8.49 -11.34 -1.57
C TRP A 252 -9.33 -12.61 -1.45
N ASP A 253 -9.99 -13.02 -2.54
CA ASP A 253 -10.70 -14.30 -2.60
C ASP A 253 -9.77 -15.50 -2.39
N ARG A 254 -8.54 -15.47 -2.95
CA ARG A 254 -7.54 -16.51 -2.71
C ARG A 254 -7.11 -16.57 -1.25
N LEU A 255 -6.75 -15.43 -0.66
CA LEU A 255 -6.31 -15.38 0.74
C LEU A 255 -7.41 -15.84 1.69
N ARG A 256 -8.66 -15.47 1.42
CA ARG A 256 -9.80 -15.94 2.21
C ARG A 256 -9.96 -17.46 2.13
N ARG A 257 -9.88 -18.05 0.94
CA ARG A 257 -9.95 -19.52 0.78
C ARG A 257 -8.82 -20.25 1.49
N ILE A 258 -7.59 -19.72 1.41
CA ILE A 258 -6.43 -20.29 2.12
C ILE A 258 -6.68 -20.29 3.63
N ALA A 259 -7.21 -19.19 4.18
CA ALA A 259 -7.53 -19.09 5.59
C ALA A 259 -8.68 -20.03 6.01
N GLU A 260 -9.74 -20.11 5.19
CA GLU A 260 -10.86 -21.03 5.39
C GLU A 260 -10.39 -22.50 5.38
N GLU A 261 -9.56 -22.89 4.42
CA GLU A 261 -8.98 -24.23 4.31
C GLU A 261 -7.99 -24.55 5.45
N ALA A 262 -7.34 -23.53 6.01
CA ALA A 262 -6.42 -23.63 7.14
C ALA A 262 -7.11 -23.57 8.51
N GLU A 263 -8.44 -23.41 8.55
CA GLU A 263 -9.22 -23.20 9.78
C GLU A 263 -8.72 -21.99 10.60
N VAL A 264 -8.35 -20.90 9.91
CA VAL A 264 -7.90 -19.64 10.51
C VAL A 264 -9.04 -18.61 10.45
N ASP A 265 -9.63 -18.31 11.60
CA ASP A 265 -10.76 -17.38 11.73
C ASP A 265 -10.35 -15.89 11.61
N LYS A 266 -9.05 -15.60 11.62
CA LYS A 266 -8.52 -14.21 11.58
C LYS A 266 -8.66 -13.60 10.19
N PRO A 267 -8.92 -12.28 10.09
CA PRO A 267 -8.94 -11.58 8.81
C PRO A 267 -7.63 -11.80 8.04
N SER A 268 -7.73 -12.36 6.84
CA SER A 268 -6.56 -12.72 6.02
C SER A 268 -6.46 -11.82 4.80
N ASN A 269 -6.00 -10.58 5.02
CA ASN A 269 -5.73 -9.62 3.97
C ASN A 269 -4.31 -9.04 4.09
N ALA A 270 -3.85 -8.31 3.07
CA ALA A 270 -2.48 -7.79 3.01
C ALA A 270 -2.12 -6.83 4.16
N HIS A 271 -3.09 -6.18 4.80
CA HIS A 271 -2.82 -5.37 5.99
C HIS A 271 -2.51 -6.27 7.20
N ASN A 272 -3.27 -7.34 7.42
CA ASN A 272 -2.97 -8.31 8.49
C ASN A 272 -1.59 -8.95 8.32
N PHE A 273 -1.22 -9.35 7.09
CA PHE A 273 0.14 -9.87 6.84
C PHE A 273 1.23 -8.81 7.04
N ARG A 274 0.98 -7.55 6.69
CA ARG A 274 1.89 -6.44 7.03
C ARG A 274 2.03 -6.26 8.53
N HIS A 275 0.93 -6.30 9.28
CA HIS A 275 0.98 -6.22 10.75
C HIS A 275 1.81 -7.36 11.32
N TYR A 276 1.56 -8.58 10.86
CA TYR A 276 2.33 -9.75 11.21
C TYR A 276 3.83 -9.54 10.96
N PHE A 277 4.22 -9.18 9.72
CA PHE A 277 5.61 -8.91 9.37
C PHE A 277 6.27 -7.85 10.27
N VAL A 278 5.61 -6.70 10.47
CA VAL A 278 6.15 -5.60 11.26
C VAL A 278 6.34 -5.99 12.72
N THR A 279 5.31 -6.57 13.34
CA THR A 279 5.34 -7.00 14.75
C THR A 279 6.45 -8.01 14.97
N VAL A 280 6.59 -8.98 14.07
CA VAL A 280 7.60 -10.04 14.18
C VAL A 280 9.00 -9.49 13.98
N CYS A 281 9.23 -8.67 12.95
CA CYS A 281 10.52 -8.01 12.74
C CYS A 281 10.93 -7.15 13.94
N HIS A 282 9.99 -6.43 14.53
CA HIS A 282 10.27 -5.59 15.69
C HIS A 282 10.53 -6.41 16.95
N ARG A 283 9.60 -7.28 17.35
CA ARG A 283 9.63 -7.99 18.64
C ARG A 283 10.64 -9.13 18.67
N GLU A 284 10.71 -9.95 17.62
CA GLU A 284 11.52 -11.17 17.66
C GLU A 284 12.94 -10.96 17.15
N TYR A 285 13.12 -10.03 16.22
CA TYR A 285 14.41 -9.82 15.55
C TYR A 285 15.13 -8.56 16.00
N ASP A 286 14.49 -7.77 16.88
CA ASP A 286 14.97 -6.48 17.39
C ASP A 286 15.35 -5.54 16.23
N MET A 287 14.52 -5.53 15.18
CA MET A 287 14.77 -4.70 14.02
C MET A 287 14.34 -3.26 14.29
N ASP A 288 15.24 -2.34 13.98
CA ASP A 288 15.00 -0.91 14.08
C ASP A 288 13.79 -0.47 13.22
N ILE A 289 12.99 0.45 13.76
CA ILE A 289 11.76 0.95 13.14
C ILE A 289 12.05 1.64 11.80
N SER A 290 13.18 2.35 11.67
CA SER A 290 13.52 3.01 10.41
C SER A 290 13.79 2.00 9.29
N THR A 291 14.43 0.87 9.65
CA THR A 291 14.67 -0.27 8.76
C THR A 291 13.34 -0.90 8.32
N ILE A 292 12.44 -1.16 9.27
CA ILE A 292 11.10 -1.71 8.97
C ILE A 292 10.32 -0.76 8.05
N LYS A 293 10.33 0.56 8.33
CA LYS A 293 9.67 1.58 7.51
C LYS A 293 10.17 1.54 6.06
N HIS A 294 11.48 1.46 5.86
CA HIS A 294 12.08 1.36 4.53
C HIS A 294 11.60 0.10 3.79
N LEU A 295 11.66 -1.07 4.46
CA LEU A 295 11.27 -2.35 3.87
C LEU A 295 9.82 -2.36 3.38
N ILE A 296 8.88 -1.82 4.16
CA ILE A 296 7.45 -1.78 3.81
C ILE A 296 7.04 -0.59 2.93
N GLY A 297 8.00 0.26 2.53
CA GLY A 297 7.78 1.43 1.68
C GLY A 297 6.98 2.53 2.37
N HIS A 298 7.30 2.83 3.63
CA HIS A 298 6.83 4.02 4.34
C HIS A 298 7.87 5.14 4.22
N SER A 299 7.41 6.39 4.15
CA SER A 299 8.31 7.54 4.28
C SER A 299 8.92 7.57 5.69
N ALA A 300 10.12 8.12 5.82
CA ALA A 300 10.79 8.27 7.12
C ALA A 300 9.88 9.00 8.14
N ASP A 301 9.22 10.07 7.68
CA ASP A 301 8.31 10.92 8.47
C ASP A 301 6.94 10.29 8.73
N SER A 302 6.69 9.06 8.27
CA SER A 302 5.39 8.40 8.45
C SER A 302 5.16 8.05 9.92
N VAL A 303 4.21 8.75 10.55
CA VAL A 303 3.68 8.45 11.90
C VAL A 303 2.78 7.22 11.94
N VAL A 304 2.52 6.56 10.80
CA VAL A 304 1.70 5.33 10.74
C VAL A 304 2.26 4.26 11.66
N MET A 305 3.59 4.21 11.83
CA MET A 305 4.21 3.28 12.79
C MET A 305 3.86 3.65 14.24
N GLU A 306 3.84 4.93 14.58
CA GLU A 306 3.51 5.43 15.92
C GLU A 306 2.03 5.18 16.25
N SER A 307 1.10 5.48 15.34
CA SER A 307 -0.34 5.33 15.64
C SER A 307 -0.84 3.89 15.60
N THR A 308 -0.25 3.04 14.76
CA THR A 308 -0.76 1.68 14.50
C THR A 308 -0.02 0.61 15.28
N TYR A 309 1.16 0.94 15.81
CA TYR A 309 2.01 0.00 16.54
C TYR A 309 2.46 0.52 17.92
N SER A 310 1.94 1.64 18.42
CA SER A 310 2.13 2.08 19.83
C SER A 310 1.61 1.06 20.85
N HIS A 311 0.74 0.13 20.48
CA HIS A 311 0.38 -0.98 21.37
C HIS A 311 1.48 -2.02 21.51
N LEU A 312 2.41 -2.11 20.55
CA LEU A 312 3.55 -3.01 20.70
C LEU A 312 4.32 -2.67 21.97
N THR A 313 4.54 -1.39 22.25
CA THR A 313 5.23 -0.92 23.47
C THR A 313 4.42 -1.13 24.75
N ASP A 314 3.10 -0.98 24.73
CA ASP A 314 2.25 -1.17 25.92
C ASP A 314 2.19 -2.65 26.33
N ASP A 315 2.01 -3.55 25.36
CA ASP A 315 2.03 -5.00 25.59
C ASP A 315 3.43 -5.47 26.00
N ASP A 316 4.50 -4.88 25.44
CA ASP A 316 5.87 -5.15 25.87
C ASP A 316 6.08 -4.73 27.34
N HIS A 317 5.50 -3.60 27.78
CA HIS A 317 5.54 -3.21 29.18
C HIS A 317 4.77 -4.20 30.07
N ILE A 318 3.63 -4.71 29.61
CA ILE A 318 2.83 -5.71 30.34
C ILE A 318 3.57 -7.05 30.41
N GLN A 319 4.17 -7.49 29.30
CA GLN A 319 4.92 -8.74 29.21
C GLN A 319 6.19 -8.67 30.07
N HIS A 320 7.00 -7.62 29.93
CA HIS A 320 8.15 -7.40 30.80
C HIS A 320 7.75 -7.30 32.28
N ALA A 321 6.61 -6.68 32.60
CA ALA A 321 6.10 -6.65 33.97
C ALA A 321 5.67 -8.03 34.49
N ARG A 322 5.08 -8.88 33.63
CA ARG A 322 4.75 -10.29 33.97
C ARG A 322 6.01 -11.11 34.21
N GLU A 323 7.01 -10.98 33.35
CA GLU A 323 8.32 -11.64 33.45
C GLU A 323 9.04 -11.23 34.74
N ALA A 324 9.07 -9.92 35.02
CA ALA A 324 9.65 -9.38 36.25
C ALA A 324 8.89 -9.83 37.52
N ALA A 325 7.55 -9.98 37.45
CA ALA A 325 6.72 -10.37 38.59
C ALA A 325 6.77 -11.88 38.91
N GLN A 326 7.01 -12.75 37.92
CA GLN A 326 6.96 -14.20 38.13
C GLN A 326 8.25 -14.81 38.66
N GLY A 327 9.40 -14.10 38.65
CA GLY A 327 10.64 -14.54 39.31
C GLY A 327 11.20 -15.90 38.87
N VAL A 328 10.70 -16.44 37.76
CA VAL A 328 11.09 -17.73 37.18
C VAL A 328 11.55 -17.44 35.76
N GLY A 329 12.83 -17.69 35.49
CA GLY A 329 13.32 -17.92 34.14
C GLY A 329 12.66 -19.20 33.63
N LYS A 330 11.47 -19.07 33.06
CA LYS A 330 10.98 -20.04 32.09
C LYS A 330 11.80 -19.84 30.82
N ASP A 331 12.15 -20.93 30.15
CA ASP A 331 12.53 -20.86 28.73
C ASP A 331 11.55 -19.90 28.04
N PRO A 332 12.04 -18.94 27.23
CA PRO A 332 11.15 -18.04 26.52
C PRO A 332 10.11 -18.91 25.82
N GLU A 333 8.83 -18.75 26.17
CA GLU A 333 7.75 -19.36 25.40
C GLU A 333 8.03 -19.04 23.94
N GLU A 334 8.00 -20.06 23.06
CA GLU A 334 8.43 -19.90 21.66
C GLU A 334 7.80 -18.63 21.09
N PRO A 335 8.59 -17.75 20.44
CA PRO A 335 8.09 -16.47 19.99
C PRO A 335 6.80 -16.66 19.17
N GLU A 336 5.72 -16.03 19.65
CA GLU A 336 4.42 -16.07 18.99
C GLU A 336 4.53 -15.37 17.64
N GLY A 337 4.69 -16.16 16.57
CA GLY A 337 4.62 -15.66 15.20
C GLY A 337 5.94 -15.59 14.44
N SER A 338 6.90 -16.49 14.66
CA SER A 338 8.18 -16.34 13.96
C SER A 338 8.16 -16.42 12.44
N LEU A 339 8.87 -15.48 11.78
CA LEU A 339 9.21 -15.54 10.36
C LEU A 339 10.10 -16.76 10.03
N THR A 340 10.74 -17.38 11.01
CA THR A 340 11.55 -18.59 10.79
C THR A 340 10.62 -19.81 10.70
N PRO A 341 10.57 -20.51 9.54
CA PRO A 341 9.82 -21.77 9.44
C PRO A 341 10.49 -22.86 10.29
N ASP A 342 9.74 -23.90 10.69
CA ASP A 342 10.31 -25.04 11.44
C ASP A 342 11.42 -25.77 10.68
N VAL A 343 11.23 -25.87 9.37
CA VAL A 343 12.15 -26.55 8.46
C VAL A 343 12.56 -25.56 7.38
N CYS A 344 13.87 -25.49 7.12
CA CYS A 344 14.42 -24.62 6.11
C CYS A 344 13.81 -24.97 4.75
N PRO A 345 13.17 -24.00 4.06
CA PRO A 345 12.62 -24.28 2.75
C PRO A 345 13.71 -24.71 1.77
N THR A 346 14.93 -24.19 1.87
CA THR A 346 15.97 -24.42 0.87
C THR A 346 16.67 -25.77 1.00
N CYS A 347 16.99 -26.21 2.21
CA CYS A 347 17.82 -27.39 2.45
C CYS A 347 17.22 -28.40 3.43
N ASP A 348 15.96 -28.22 3.83
CA ASP A 348 15.20 -29.10 4.72
C ASP A 348 15.82 -29.31 6.11
N GLU A 349 16.73 -28.43 6.53
CA GLU A 349 17.33 -28.42 7.87
C GLU A 349 16.32 -27.94 8.91
N ASN A 350 16.28 -28.55 10.09
CA ASN A 350 15.45 -28.06 11.19
C ASN A 350 16.04 -26.75 11.72
N LEU A 351 15.22 -25.70 11.76
CA LEU A 351 15.65 -24.37 12.16
C LEU A 351 15.35 -24.13 13.64
N PRO A 352 16.28 -23.53 14.41
CA PRO A 352 15.94 -23.07 15.74
C PRO A 352 14.91 -21.92 15.66
N PRO A 353 14.06 -21.74 16.69
CA PRO A 353 13.14 -20.62 16.75
C PRO A 353 13.87 -19.28 16.54
N ALA A 354 13.26 -18.35 15.78
CA ALA A 354 13.79 -17.02 15.47
C ALA A 354 15.20 -17.00 14.81
N ALA A 355 15.60 -18.07 14.10
CA ALA A 355 16.83 -18.06 13.31
C ALA A 355 16.79 -16.98 12.22
N LYS A 356 17.72 -16.01 12.27
CA LYS A 356 17.88 -14.97 11.24
C LYS A 356 18.27 -15.55 9.88
N ALA A 357 19.04 -16.63 9.89
CA ALA A 357 19.41 -17.38 8.70
C ALA A 357 19.55 -18.88 9.00
N CYS A 358 19.43 -19.71 7.97
CA CYS A 358 19.66 -21.14 8.06
C CYS A 358 21.15 -21.42 8.33
N PRO A 359 21.50 -22.19 9.37
CA PRO A 359 22.89 -22.51 9.69
C PRO A 359 23.55 -23.42 8.66
N ALA A 360 22.76 -24.20 7.90
CA ALA A 360 23.28 -25.15 6.92
C ALA A 360 23.51 -24.54 5.54
N CYS A 361 22.57 -23.72 5.04
CA CYS A 361 22.62 -23.19 3.67
C CYS A 361 22.72 -21.66 3.58
N GLY A 362 22.64 -20.94 4.69
CA GLY A 362 22.73 -19.47 4.72
C GLY A 362 21.47 -18.74 4.26
N MET A 363 20.36 -19.45 4.00
CA MET A 363 19.08 -18.83 3.64
C MET A 363 18.64 -17.82 4.70
N VAL A 364 18.44 -16.56 4.31
CA VAL A 364 18.09 -15.46 5.22
C VAL A 364 16.57 -15.35 5.34
N PHE A 365 16.06 -15.35 6.57
CA PHE A 365 14.64 -15.20 6.88
C PHE A 365 14.28 -13.78 7.32
N THR A 366 15.26 -13.05 7.88
CA THR A 366 15.11 -11.65 8.25
C THR A 366 16.28 -10.81 7.76
N PRO A 367 16.03 -9.59 7.26
CA PRO A 367 17.10 -8.72 6.80
C PRO A 367 18.08 -8.45 7.94
N ASP A 368 19.38 -8.51 7.66
CA ASP A 368 20.36 -7.96 8.58
C ASP A 368 20.18 -6.44 8.62
N ALA A 369 19.95 -5.88 9.81
CA ALA A 369 19.79 -4.45 10.00
C ALA A 369 20.97 -3.66 9.43
N LYS A 370 22.20 -4.20 9.49
CA LYS A 370 23.39 -3.55 8.90
C LYS A 370 23.36 -3.56 7.38
N ALA A 371 23.10 -4.71 6.77
CA ALA A 371 23.02 -4.83 5.31
C ALA A 371 21.86 -3.99 4.74
N THR A 372 20.77 -3.85 5.49
CA THR A 372 19.64 -3.00 5.08
C THR A 372 19.98 -1.52 5.24
N GLN A 373 20.72 -1.12 6.28
CA GLN A 373 21.20 0.25 6.43
C GLN A 373 22.19 0.65 5.33
N GLU A 374 23.09 -0.25 4.93
CA GLU A 374 23.98 -0.06 3.79
C GLU A 374 23.17 0.11 2.49
N GLN A 375 22.16 -0.76 2.24
CA GLN A 375 21.25 -0.60 1.10
C GLN A 375 20.45 0.71 1.13
N ILE A 376 19.96 1.14 2.31
CA ILE A 376 19.28 2.43 2.47
C ILE A 376 20.21 3.58 2.07
N GLN A 377 21.48 3.51 2.50
CA GLN A 377 22.47 4.53 2.20
C GLN A 377 22.82 4.54 0.71
N ASP A 378 22.99 3.38 0.09
CA ASP A 378 23.25 3.22 -1.34
C ASP A 378 22.06 3.73 -2.18
N ASP A 379 20.82 3.32 -1.85
CA ASP A 379 19.60 3.78 -2.52
C ASP A 379 19.41 5.30 -2.39
N MET A 380 19.73 5.89 -1.23
CA MET A 380 19.70 7.34 -1.04
C MET A 380 20.74 8.03 -1.92
N TYR A 381 21.97 7.54 -1.97
CA TYR A 381 23.03 8.08 -2.81
C TYR A 381 22.70 7.98 -4.31
N GLU A 382 22.12 6.85 -4.74
CA GLU A 382 21.65 6.67 -6.12
C GLU A 382 20.51 7.64 -6.47
N SER A 383 19.56 7.85 -5.55
CA SER A 383 18.45 8.79 -5.74
C SER A 383 18.92 10.25 -5.84
N GLU A 384 19.93 10.64 -5.05
CA GLU A 384 20.55 11.97 -5.12
C GLU A 384 21.34 12.16 -6.41
N GLY A 385 22.06 11.11 -6.86
CA GLY A 385 22.78 11.10 -8.13
C GLY A 385 21.87 11.18 -9.36
N GLN A 386 20.71 10.50 -9.32
CA GLN A 386 19.69 10.58 -10.36
C GLN A 386 19.00 11.95 -10.39
N ALA A 387 18.70 12.54 -9.23
CA ALA A 387 18.13 13.88 -9.15
C ALA A 387 19.07 14.97 -9.73
N GLN A 388 20.38 14.85 -9.51
CA GLN A 388 21.37 15.75 -10.14
C GLN A 388 21.51 15.50 -11.65
N GLY A 389 21.47 14.24 -12.09
CA GLY A 389 21.53 13.88 -13.51
C GLY A 389 20.32 14.34 -14.31
N GLU A 390 19.10 14.24 -13.75
CA GLU A 390 17.86 14.71 -14.38
C GLU A 390 17.81 16.25 -14.49
N GLU A 391 18.34 16.99 -13.49
CA GLU A 391 18.49 18.44 -13.59
C GLU A 391 19.53 18.84 -14.66
N GLU A 392 20.67 18.15 -14.75
CA GLU A 392 21.67 18.43 -15.79
C GLU A 392 21.17 18.09 -17.20
N GLU A 393 20.49 16.96 -17.40
CA GLU A 393 19.89 16.61 -18.70
C GLU A 393 18.77 17.58 -19.09
N ALA A 394 17.88 17.94 -18.17
CA ALA A 394 16.82 18.92 -18.44
C ALA A 394 17.40 20.30 -18.78
N ILE A 395 18.48 20.73 -18.11
CA ILE A 395 19.18 21.98 -18.40
C ILE A 395 19.88 21.92 -19.76
N ASP A 396 20.50 20.80 -20.13
CA ASP A 396 21.17 20.66 -21.43
C ASP A 396 20.19 20.52 -22.60
N GLU A 397 19.04 19.90 -22.39
CA GLU A 397 17.95 19.86 -23.37
C GLU A 397 17.34 21.26 -23.55
N LEU A 398 17.15 22.01 -22.45
CA LEU A 398 16.73 23.41 -22.49
C LEU A 398 17.75 24.30 -23.22
N LYS A 399 19.06 24.10 -23.00
CA LYS A 399 20.13 24.82 -23.72
C LYS A 399 20.09 24.53 -25.23
N LYS A 400 19.87 23.28 -25.65
CA LYS A 400 19.71 22.94 -27.07
C LYS A 400 18.51 23.65 -27.69
N VAL A 401 17.37 23.63 -27.02
CA VAL A 401 16.15 24.33 -27.50
C VAL A 401 16.37 25.85 -27.59
N LEU A 402 17.13 26.43 -26.66
CA LEU A 402 17.49 27.85 -26.67
C LEU A 402 18.50 28.22 -27.76
N ASP A 403 19.42 27.32 -28.10
CA ASP A 403 20.38 27.53 -29.19
C ASP A 403 19.74 27.37 -30.58
N GLU A 404 18.70 26.54 -30.71
CA GLU A 404 17.90 26.37 -31.92
C GLU A 404 16.88 27.50 -32.14
N ASN A 405 16.57 28.29 -31.11
CA ASN A 405 15.69 29.47 -31.19
C ASN A 405 16.35 30.75 -30.62
N PRO A 406 17.19 31.44 -31.41
CA PRO A 406 17.93 32.63 -30.96
C PRO A 406 17.03 33.80 -30.50
N ALA A 407 15.79 33.87 -31.01
CA ALA A 407 14.81 34.88 -30.61
C ALA A 407 14.30 34.66 -29.17
N LEU A 408 14.09 33.41 -28.77
CA LEU A 408 13.64 33.04 -27.43
C LEU A 408 14.74 33.28 -26.39
N LYS A 409 15.99 32.96 -26.75
CA LYS A 409 17.19 33.20 -25.94
C LYS A 409 17.41 34.68 -25.64
N LYS A 410 17.11 35.56 -26.60
CA LYS A 410 17.25 37.01 -26.44
C LYS A 410 16.17 37.60 -25.53
N GLN A 411 14.97 37.04 -25.57
CA GLN A 411 13.83 37.47 -24.75
C GLN A 411 13.97 37.06 -23.27
N LEU A 412 14.65 35.94 -22.99
CA LEU A 412 14.92 35.44 -21.64
C LEU A 412 16.12 36.08 -20.93
N LEU A 413 16.96 36.83 -21.65
CA LEU A 413 18.15 37.51 -21.11
C LEU A 413 17.95 39.02 -20.90
N GLU A 414 16.77 39.55 -21.25
CA GLU A 414 16.41 40.97 -21.12
C GLU A 414 15.43 41.27 -19.96
N ASP A 415 15.05 40.27 -19.16
CA ASP A 415 14.39 40.39 -17.85
C ASP A 415 15.33 39.85 -16.74
#